data_AF-A0A3C1XET2-F1
#
_entry.id   AF-A0A3C1XET2-F1
#
_cell.length_a   1.000
_cell.length_b   1.000
_cell.length_c   1.000
_cell.angle_alpha   90.00
_cell.angle_beta   90.00
_cell.angle_gamma   90.00
#
_symmetry.space_group_name_H-M   'P 1'
#
loop_
_entity.id
_entity.type
_entity.pdbx_description
1 polymer ?
#
loop_
_entity_poly.entity_id
_entity_poly.type
_entity_poly.pdbx_seq_one_letter_code
_entity_poly.pdbx_strand_id
1 'polypeptide(L)' 'MRVKITLACTICKSKNYISSKNKSNHPEKVET' A
#
# COMPACT_ATOMS: atom_id res chain seq x y z
N MET A 1 3.51 3.42 -13.97
CA MET A 1 2.05 3.60 -13.77
C MET A 1 1.79 3.72 -12.26
N ARG A 2 1.25 4.86 -11.78
CA ARG A 2 0.96 5.05 -10.34
C ARG A 2 -0.43 4.48 -10.02
N VAL A 3 -0.49 3.56 -9.06
CA VAL A 3 -1.73 2.95 -8.58
C VAL A 3 -1.93 3.33 -7.12
N LYS A 4 -3.18 3.63 -6.73
CA LYS A 4 -3.52 3.83 -5.32
C LYS A 4 -3.54 2.46 -4.63
N ILE A 5 -2.87 2.36 -3.50
CA ILE A 5 -2.84 1.19 -2.64
C ILE A 5 -3.37 1.56 -1.26
N THR A 6 -4.11 0.65 -0.65
CA THR A 6 -4.58 0.80 0.73
C THR A 6 -3.68 -0.05 1.61
N LEU A 7 -2.97 0.57 2.54
CA LEU A 7 -2.17 -0.17 3.52
C LEU A 7 -3.08 -0.56 4.69
N ALA A 8 -2.99 -1.82 5.10
CA ALA A 8 -3.65 -2.32 6.30
C ALA A 8 -2.67 -2.18 7.47
N CYS A 9 -3.06 -1.44 8.52
CA CYS A 9 -2.27 -1.38 9.74
C CYS A 9 -2.39 -2.72 10.50
N THR A 10 -1.27 -3.44 10.68
CA THR A 10 -1.20 -4.71 11.45
C THR A 10 -1.53 -4.52 12.93
N ILE A 11 -1.27 -3.32 13.46
CA ILE A 11 -1.45 -2.95 14.86
C ILE A 11 -2.89 -2.47 15.12
N CYS A 12 -3.41 -1.65 14.22
CA CYS A 12 -4.68 -0.95 14.33
C CYS A 12 -5.85 -1.78 13.77
N LYS A 13 -5.56 -2.88 13.05
CA LYS A 13 -6.49 -3.69 12.24
C LYS A 13 -7.39 -2.86 11.31
N SER A 14 -6.96 -1.64 11.00
CA SER A 14 -7.75 -0.65 10.26
C SER A 14 -7.04 -0.27 8.96
N LYS A 15 -7.82 -0.24 7.88
CA LYS A 15 -7.35 0.06 6.52
C LYS A 15 -7.43 1.57 6.29
N ASN A 16 -6.52 2.35 6.88
CA ASN A 16 -6.64 3.82 6.92
C ASN A 16 -5.57 4.61 6.17
N TYR A 17 -4.61 3.97 5.47
CA TYR A 17 -3.62 4.72 4.70
C TYR A 17 -3.80 4.48 3.21
N ILE A 18 -4.23 5.52 2.49
CA ILE A 18 -4.27 5.55 1.02
C ILE A 18 -2.93 6.10 0.55
N SER A 19 -2.04 5.23 0.07
CA SER A 19 -0.76 5.62 -0.51
C SER A 19 -0.76 5.36 -2.00
N SER A 20 0.17 5.95 -2.74
CA SER A 20 0.31 5.69 -4.19
C SER A 20 1.63 4.97 -4.45
N LYS A 21 1.55 3.85 -5.16
CA LYS A 21 2.70 2.99 -5.47
C LYS A 21 2.90 2.96 -6.98
N ASN A 22 4.16 2.95 -7.42
CA ASN A 22 4.48 2.69 -8.82
C ASN A 22 4.70 1.19 -9.04
N LYS A 23 3.71 0.52 -9.66
CA LYS A 23 3.73 -0.92 -9.90
C LYS A 23 4.86 -1.37 -10.85
N SER A 24 5.39 -0.46 -11.68
CA SER A 24 6.50 -0.76 -12.59
C SER A 24 7.83 -0.91 -11.86
N ASN A 25 8.09 -0.11 -10.82
CA ASN A 25 9.39 -0.09 -10.15
C ASN A 25 9.41 -0.96 -8.89
N HIS A 26 8.24 -1.13 -8.26
CA HIS A 26 8.06 -2.03 -7.13
C HIS A 26 6.88 -2.95 -7.44
N PRO A 27 7.11 -4.21 -7.82
CA PRO A 27 6.02 -5.18 -8.01
C PRO A 27 5.55 -5.79 -6.67
N GLU A 28 6.40 -5.84 -5.65
CA GLU A 28 6.16 -6.48 -4.34
C GLU A 28 5.02 -5.84 -3.51
N LYS A 29 4.23 -6.62 -2.77
CA LYS A 29 3.21 -6.04 -1.89
C LYS A 29 3.90 -5.17 -0.83
N VAL A 30 3.44 -3.92 -0.68
CA VAL A 30 3.92 -3.06 0.40
C VAL A 30 3.19 -3.50 1.66
N GLU A 31 3.87 -4.32 2.45
CA GLU A 31 3.45 -4.73 3.78
C GLU A 31 4.19 -3.84 4.78
N THR A 32 3.47 -3.26 5.75
CA THR A 32 4.04 -2.45 6.84
C THR A 32 4.13 -3.29 8.09
#